data_AF-A0A5P2G254-F1
#
_entry.id   AF-A0A5P2G254-F1
#
_cell.length_a   1.000
_cell.length_b   1.000
_cell.length_c   1.000
_cell.angle_alpha   90.00
_cell.angle_beta   90.00
_cell.angle_gamma   90.00
#
_symmetry.space_group_name_H-M   'P 1'
#
loop_
_entity.id
_entity.type
_entity.pdbx_description
1 polymer ?
#
loop_
_entity_poly.entity_id
_entity_poly.type
_entity_poly.pdbx_seq_one_letter_code
_entity_poly.pdbx_strand_id
1 'polypeptide(L)'
;MTELLDGTKIQKWDSKNSKINVLSDFSKYDCVANNGTKNTPALCADLFGDWREEVIYRTKDNKHLRIFSSAIPTDRRLYSLMHNPKYRLSIVWQNVGYNQPAYVDYYLGDKMSNPPNPNIKIVKFK
;
A
#
# COMPACT_ATOMS: atom_id res chain seq x y z
N MET A 1 -1.27 13.94 -4.02
CA MET A 1 -1.61 12.81 -4.90
C MET A 1 -0.74 11.62 -4.52
N THR A 2 -1.38 10.50 -4.20
CA THR A 2 -0.73 9.23 -3.83
C THR A 2 0.07 8.67 -5.01
N GLU A 3 1.09 7.89 -4.70
CA GLU A 3 1.88 7.11 -5.64
C GLU A 3 1.03 6.05 -6.36
N LEU A 4 1.46 5.64 -7.54
CA LEU A 4 0.83 4.63 -8.38
C LEU A 4 1.60 3.32 -8.28
N LEU A 5 0.90 2.19 -8.11
CA LEU A 5 1.48 0.85 -8.12
C LEU A 5 1.00 0.10 -9.35
N ASP A 6 1.93 -0.39 -10.17
CA ASP A 6 1.65 -1.22 -11.34
C ASP A 6 2.75 -2.27 -11.51
N GLY A 7 2.36 -3.55 -11.50
CA GLY A 7 3.28 -4.67 -11.51
C GLY A 7 4.24 -4.61 -10.33
N THR A 8 5.53 -4.55 -10.64
CA THR A 8 6.62 -4.45 -9.66
C THR A 8 7.15 -3.03 -9.51
N LYS A 9 6.43 -2.01 -9.99
CA LYS A 9 6.89 -0.62 -9.98
C LYS A 9 5.96 0.26 -9.14
N ILE A 10 6.58 1.11 -8.32
CA ILE A 10 5.93 2.26 -7.70
C ILE A 10 6.36 3.51 -8.46
N GLN A 11 5.39 4.33 -8.83
CA GLN A 11 5.55 5.47 -9.72
C GLN A 11 4.90 6.72 -9.13
N LYS A 12 5.45 7.89 -9.45
CA LYS A 12 4.93 9.20 -9.02
C LYS A 12 4.54 10.01 -10.24
N TRP A 13 3.35 10.60 -10.21
CA TRP A 13 2.95 11.59 -11.19
C TRP A 13 3.65 12.93 -10.92
N ASP A 14 4.37 13.43 -11.92
CA ASP A 14 4.89 14.78 -11.99
C ASP A 14 3.87 15.67 -12.70
N SER A 15 3.11 16.43 -11.91
CA SER A 15 2.06 17.31 -12.41
C SER A 15 2.59 18.54 -13.16
N LYS A 16 3.86 18.91 -13.01
CA LYS A 16 4.44 20.08 -13.71
C LYS A 16 4.80 19.73 -15.14
N ASN A 17 5.38 18.54 -15.32
CA ASN A 17 5.86 18.06 -16.61
C ASN A 17 4.90 17.07 -17.29
N SER A 18 3.79 16.73 -16.65
CA SER A 18 2.81 15.74 -17.10
C SER A 18 3.44 14.38 -17.43
N LYS A 19 4.28 13.87 -16.52
CA LYS A 19 5.04 12.62 -16.70
C LYS A 19 4.90 11.70 -15.51
N ILE A 20 5.04 10.40 -15.75
CA ILE A 20 5.14 9.38 -14.70
C ILE A 20 6.61 9.05 -14.49
N ASN A 21 7.10 9.20 -13.26
CA ASN A 21 8.46 8.87 -12.86
C ASN A 21 8.47 7.60 -12.00
N VAL A 22 9.34 6.64 -12.31
CA VAL A 22 9.49 5.43 -11.49
C VAL A 22 10.28 5.76 -10.23
N LEU A 23 9.67 5.55 -9.06
CA LEU A 23 10.31 5.74 -7.75
C LEU A 23 11.03 4.48 -7.29
N SER A 24 10.43 3.31 -7.55
CA SER A 24 10.98 2.03 -7.12
C SER A 24 10.60 0.94 -8.13
N ASP A 25 11.55 0.04 -8.39
CA ASP A 25 11.36 -1.12 -9.25
C ASP A 25 11.83 -2.38 -8.52
N PHE A 26 10.87 -3.17 -8.07
CA PHE A 26 11.10 -4.37 -7.27
C PHE A 26 11.55 -5.57 -8.11
N SER A 27 11.45 -5.52 -9.44
CA SER A 27 11.97 -6.59 -10.30
C SER A 27 13.48 -6.79 -10.15
N LYS A 28 14.19 -5.74 -9.70
CA LYS A 28 15.62 -5.75 -9.36
C LYS A 28 15.95 -6.66 -8.17
N TYR A 29 14.94 -7.01 -7.37
CA TYR A 29 15.04 -7.93 -6.25
C TYR A 29 14.34 -9.25 -6.55
N ASP A 30 14.37 -9.73 -7.80
CA ASP A 30 13.76 -10.99 -8.22
C ASP A 30 12.26 -11.14 -7.89
N CYS A 31 11.58 -10.03 -7.65
CA CYS A 31 10.14 -10.00 -7.41
C CYS A 31 9.39 -10.03 -8.73
N VAL A 32 8.24 -10.69 -8.72
CA VAL A 32 7.30 -10.71 -9.84
C VAL A 32 5.88 -10.44 -9.34
N ALA A 33 5.09 -9.82 -10.20
CA ALA A 33 3.67 -9.62 -9.97
C ALA A 33 2.86 -10.92 -10.18
N ASN A 34 1.60 -10.86 -9.77
CA ASN A 34 0.63 -11.94 -9.84
C ASN A 34 -0.44 -11.66 -10.90
N ASN A 35 -1.24 -12.68 -11.18
CA ASN A 35 -2.50 -12.57 -11.94
C ASN A 35 -2.34 -12.11 -13.41
N GLY A 36 -1.23 -12.49 -14.05
CA GLY A 36 -1.00 -12.23 -15.48
C GLY A 36 -1.03 -10.74 -15.80
N THR A 37 -1.87 -10.33 -16.77
CA THR A 37 -2.00 -8.93 -17.19
C THR A 37 -2.58 -8.01 -16.11
N LYS A 38 -3.16 -8.56 -15.03
CA LYS A 38 -3.61 -7.76 -13.89
C LYS A 38 -2.47 -7.21 -13.05
N ASN A 39 -1.28 -7.81 -13.14
CA ASN A 39 -0.04 -7.27 -12.57
C ASN A 39 -0.15 -6.82 -11.10
N THR A 40 -0.83 -7.61 -10.27
CA THR A 40 -1.08 -7.24 -8.88
C THR A 40 0.07 -7.68 -7.97
N PRO A 41 0.34 -6.97 -6.85
CA PRO A 41 1.20 -7.50 -5.80
C PRO A 41 0.55 -8.73 -5.14
N ALA A 42 1.28 -9.42 -4.26
CA ALA A 42 0.67 -10.40 -3.37
C ALA A 42 -0.23 -9.72 -2.34
N LEU A 43 0.23 -8.58 -1.80
CA LEU A 43 -0.53 -7.71 -0.90
C LEU A 43 0.07 -6.30 -0.95
N CYS A 44 -0.77 -5.27 -0.86
CA CYS A 44 -0.37 -3.89 -0.54
C CYS A 44 -1.16 -3.46 0.69
N ALA A 45 -0.47 -3.18 1.80
CA ALA A 45 -1.10 -2.85 3.07
C ALA A 45 -0.10 -2.16 4.01
N ASP A 46 -0.54 -1.22 4.85
CA ASP A 46 0.16 -0.86 6.08
C ASP A 46 0.11 -2.07 7.03
N LEU A 47 1.26 -2.72 7.22
CA LEU A 47 1.40 -3.89 8.10
C LEU A 47 2.23 -3.56 9.33
N PHE A 48 3.21 -2.68 9.18
CA PHE A 48 4.13 -2.30 10.25
C PHE A 48 4.79 -0.94 9.97
N GLY A 49 5.32 -0.32 11.01
CA GLY A 49 5.99 0.97 10.89
C GLY A 49 5.03 2.14 11.07
N ASP A 50 5.06 3.09 10.13
CA ASP A 50 4.15 4.23 10.14
C ASP A 50 2.93 3.98 9.23
N TRP A 51 2.30 5.05 8.72
CA TRP A 51 1.05 4.96 7.95
C TRP A 51 1.25 4.58 6.48
N ARG A 52 2.49 4.53 5.99
CA ARG A 52 2.76 4.19 4.59
C ARG A 52 2.60 2.70 4.38
N GLU A 53 2.21 2.32 3.18
CA GLU A 53 1.87 0.94 2.86
C GLU A 53 3.10 0.13 2.48
N GLU A 54 3.23 -1.06 3.04
CA GLU A 54 4.13 -2.09 2.55
C GLU A 54 3.58 -2.75 1.29
N VAL A 55 4.51 -3.23 0.45
CA VAL A 55 4.17 -4.05 -0.71
C VAL A 55 4.86 -5.41 -0.61
N ILE A 56 4.08 -6.46 -0.84
CA ILE A 56 4.54 -7.85 -0.79
C ILE A 56 4.54 -8.43 -2.20
N TYR A 57 5.66 -9.05 -2.56
CA TYR A 57 5.79 -9.78 -3.82
C TYR A 57 6.34 -11.18 -3.59
N ARG A 58 5.98 -12.10 -4.49
CA ARG A 58 6.64 -13.41 -4.58
C ARG A 58 7.94 -13.28 -5.37
N THR A 59 8.93 -14.10 -5.03
CA THR A 59 10.11 -14.28 -5.88
C THR A 59 9.75 -15.03 -7.17
N LYS A 60 10.54 -14.87 -8.23
CA LYS A 60 10.37 -15.57 -9.52
C LYS A 60 10.17 -17.07 -9.37
N ASP A 61 10.87 -17.69 -8.42
CA ASP A 61 10.84 -19.12 -8.12
C ASP A 61 9.73 -19.54 -7.13
N ASN A 62 8.90 -18.59 -6.66
CA ASN A 62 7.84 -18.80 -5.66
C ASN A 62 8.29 -19.31 -4.29
N LYS A 63 9.59 -19.29 -3.98
CA LYS A 63 10.08 -19.83 -2.70
C LYS A 63 9.99 -18.85 -1.54
N HIS A 64 9.95 -17.54 -1.83
CA HIS A 64 9.96 -16.52 -0.80
C HIS A 64 8.95 -15.41 -1.11
N LEU A 65 8.43 -14.81 -0.04
CA LEU A 65 7.76 -13.51 -0.09
C LEU A 65 8.75 -12.44 0.36
N ARG A 66 8.81 -11.33 -0.38
CA ARG A 66 9.62 -10.16 -0.03
C ARG A 66 8.68 -9.01 0.29
N ILE A 67 8.85 -8.43 1.47
CA ILE A 67 8.08 -7.30 1.96
C ILE A 67 8.97 -6.07 1.88
N PHE A 68 8.47 -5.02 1.24
CA PHE A 68 9.17 -3.73 1.12
C PHE A 68 8.41 -2.67 1.90
N SER A 69 9.13 -1.94 2.74
CA SER A 69 8.63 -0.76 3.47
C SER A 69 9.42 0.48 3.03
N SER A 70 8.83 1.65 3.22
CA SER A 70 9.37 2.92 2.74
C SER A 70 10.41 3.50 3.70
N ALA A 71 11.64 3.73 3.23
CA ALA A 71 12.70 4.38 3.99
C ALA A 71 12.70 5.93 3.89
N ILE A 72 11.73 6.51 3.16
CA ILE A 72 11.66 7.96 2.93
C ILE A 72 11.18 8.64 4.22
N PRO A 73 11.86 9.64 4.79
CA PRO A 73 11.35 10.29 6.00
C PRO A 73 10.04 11.06 5.73
N THR A 74 9.16 11.12 6.72
CA THR A 74 7.92 11.92 6.70
C THR A 74 7.79 12.73 7.98
N ASP A 75 7.26 13.94 7.87
CA ASP A 75 6.89 14.83 8.97
C ASP A 75 5.46 14.58 9.48
N ARG A 76 4.70 13.69 8.82
CA ARG A 76 3.30 13.39 9.14
C ARG A 76 3.20 12.14 10.00
N ARG A 77 2.52 12.28 11.14
CA ARG A 77 2.11 11.15 11.98
C ARG A 77 0.61 10.93 11.82
N LEU A 78 0.24 9.75 11.31
CA LEU A 78 -1.13 9.27 11.24
C LEU A 78 -1.25 7.98 12.04
N TYR A 79 -2.48 7.64 12.45
CA TYR A 79 -2.75 6.30 12.96
C TYR A 79 -2.48 5.26 11.86
N SER A 80 -2.03 4.06 12.24
CA SER A 80 -1.96 2.95 11.29
C SER A 80 -3.28 2.81 10.55
N LEU A 81 -3.21 2.68 9.24
CA LEU A 81 -4.36 2.53 8.36
C LEU A 81 -5.13 1.25 8.68
N MET A 82 -4.50 0.26 9.30
CA MET A 82 -5.18 -0.95 9.79
C MET A 82 -6.14 -0.70 10.95
N HIS A 83 -6.06 0.46 11.61
CA HIS A 83 -7.07 0.92 12.57
C HIS A 83 -8.22 1.69 11.93
N ASN A 84 -8.13 2.02 10.64
CA ASN A 84 -9.22 2.61 9.89
C ASN A 84 -10.21 1.51 9.43
N PRO A 85 -11.50 1.54 9.83
CA PRO A 85 -12.43 0.46 9.54
C PRO A 85 -12.61 0.16 8.05
N LYS A 86 -12.68 1.19 7.21
CA LYS A 86 -12.85 1.03 5.75
C LYS A 86 -11.60 0.47 5.11
N TYR A 87 -10.43 1.03 5.44
CA TYR A 87 -9.15 0.53 4.92
C TYR A 87 -8.92 -0.92 5.36
N ARG A 88 -9.12 -1.23 6.65
CA ARG A 88 -8.94 -2.57 7.19
C ARG A 88 -9.85 -3.60 6.52
N LEU A 89 -11.09 -3.22 6.21
CA LEU A 89 -12.01 -4.04 5.44
C LEU A 89 -11.52 -4.20 3.99
N SER A 90 -10.99 -3.14 3.38
CA SER A 90 -10.37 -3.21 2.05
C SER A 90 -9.24 -4.21 1.96
N ILE A 91 -8.40 -4.29 2.99
CA ILE A 91 -7.34 -5.30 3.06
C ILE A 91 -7.92 -6.72 3.10
N VAL A 92 -9.06 -6.94 3.79
CA VAL A 92 -9.71 -8.28 3.83
C VAL A 92 -10.16 -8.74 2.46
N TRP A 93 -10.74 -7.86 1.64
CA TRP A 93 -11.26 -8.25 0.33
C TRP A 93 -10.28 -8.02 -0.82
N GLN A 94 -9.06 -7.50 -0.58
CA GLN A 94 -8.09 -7.21 -1.64
C GLN A 94 -7.78 -8.42 -2.54
N ASN A 95 -7.85 -9.64 -2.01
CA ASN A 95 -7.61 -10.88 -2.77
C ASN A 95 -8.83 -11.37 -3.58
N VAL A 96 -9.99 -10.73 -3.46
CA VAL A 96 -11.25 -11.18 -4.04
C VAL A 96 -11.40 -10.65 -5.46
N GLY A 97 -11.69 -11.54 -6.40
CA GLY A 97 -11.93 -11.17 -7.81
C GLY A 97 -10.72 -10.50 -8.45
N TYR A 98 -10.90 -9.28 -8.96
CA TYR A 98 -9.78 -8.45 -9.44
C TYR A 98 -9.35 -7.49 -8.34
N ASN A 99 -8.18 -7.73 -7.77
CA ASN A 99 -7.66 -6.99 -6.63
C ASN A 99 -7.76 -5.47 -6.87
N GLN A 100 -8.44 -4.77 -5.96
CA GLN A 100 -8.55 -3.31 -5.95
C GLN A 100 -7.70 -2.72 -4.83
N PRO A 101 -7.16 -1.50 -5.02
CA PRO A 101 -6.44 -0.80 -3.95
C PRO A 101 -7.36 -0.47 -2.76
N ALA A 102 -6.76 -0.30 -1.59
CA ALA A 102 -7.47 0.04 -0.38
C ALA A 102 -7.66 1.55 -0.23
N TYR A 103 -8.74 1.94 0.45
CA TYR A 103 -9.07 3.35 0.69
C TYR A 103 -9.50 3.57 2.14
N VAL A 104 -9.03 4.67 2.72
CA VAL A 104 -9.50 5.15 4.03
C VAL A 104 -10.91 5.76 3.94
N ASP A 105 -11.55 5.94 5.10
CA ASP A 105 -12.87 6.60 5.23
C ASP A 105 -12.80 8.13 5.34
N TYR A 106 -11.61 8.72 5.32
CA TYR A 106 -11.36 10.17 5.31
C TYR A 106 -10.51 10.60 4.11
N TYR A 107 -10.43 11.91 3.86
CA TYR A 107 -9.55 12.45 2.82
C TYR A 107 -8.08 12.38 3.25
N LEU A 108 -7.29 11.52 2.59
CA LEU A 108 -5.85 11.40 2.77
C LEU A 108 -5.14 12.08 1.59
N GLY A 109 -4.63 13.30 1.81
CA GLY A 109 -4.07 14.09 0.73
C GLY A 109 -3.42 15.39 1.17
N ASP A 110 -3.09 16.23 0.19
CA ASP A 110 -2.53 17.55 0.48
C ASP A 110 -3.56 18.42 1.20
N LYS A 111 -3.11 19.20 2.18
CA LYS A 111 -3.96 20.06 3.03
C LYS A 111 -5.11 19.33 3.75
N MET A 112 -5.01 18.02 3.98
CA MET A 112 -5.94 17.31 4.85
C MET A 112 -5.91 17.87 6.28
N SER A 113 -7.05 17.81 6.98
CA SER A 113 -7.09 17.96 8.43
C SER A 113 -6.58 16.69 9.12
N ASN A 114 -6.21 16.80 10.41
CA ASN A 114 -5.88 15.63 11.20
C ASN A 114 -7.11 14.71 11.32
N PRO A 115 -6.98 13.41 10.98
CA PRO A 115 -8.10 12.49 11.09
C PRO A 115 -8.49 12.31 12.57
N PRO A 116 -9.78 12.05 12.86
CA PRO A 116 -10.22 11.77 14.21
C PRO A 116 -9.55 10.49 14.75
N ASN A 117 -9.53 10.37 16.08
CA ASN A 117 -9.09 9.14 16.73
C ASN A 117 -9.98 7.97 16.28
N PRO A 118 -9.41 6.83 15.84
CA PRO A 118 -10.20 5.67 15.44
C PRO A 118 -11.11 5.19 16.58
N ASN A 119 -12.41 5.10 16.30
CA ASN A 119 -13.38 4.55 17.25
C ASN A 119 -13.40 3.02 17.17
N ILE A 120 -12.37 2.38 17.73
CA ILE A 120 -12.19 0.93 17.70
C ILE A 120 -12.01 0.37 19.11
N LYS A 121 -12.33 -0.91 19.28
CA LYS A 121 -12.06 -1.68 20.49
C LYS A 121 -11.17 -2.87 20.15
N ILE A 122 -10.12 -3.07 20.93
CA ILE A 122 -9.25 -4.24 20.77
C ILE A 122 -9.98 -5.47 21.28
N VAL A 123 -10.17 -6.45 20.40
CA VAL A 123 -10.72 -7.76 20.76
C VAL A 123 -9.58 -8.60 21.32
N LYS A 124 -9.72 -9.03 22.58
CA LYS A 124 -8.81 -10.02 23.16
C LYS A 124 -9.32 -11.41 22.77
N PHE A 125 -8.54 -12.13 21.99
CA PHE A 125 -8.79 -13.55 21.75
C PHE A 125 -8.38 -14.34 23.00
N LYS A 126 -9.23 -15.28 23.42
CA LYS A 126 -8.92 -16.26 24.45
C LYS A 126 -8.10 -17.39 23.86
#